data_AF-A0A0B1SXZ6-F1
#
_entry.id   AF-A0A0B1SXZ6-F1
#
_cell.length_a   1.000
_cell.length_b   1.000
_cell.length_c   1.000
_cell.angle_alpha   90.00
_cell.angle_beta   90.00
_cell.angle_gamma   90.00
#
_symmetry.space_group_name_H-M   'P 1'
#
loop_
_entity.id
_entity.type
_entity.pdbx_description
1 polymer ?
#
loop_
_entity_poly.entity_id
_entity_poly.type
_entity_poly.pdbx_seq_one_letter_code
_entity_poly.pdbx_strand_id
1 'polypeptide(L)'
;MRFRGIKGATGTQDSFLTLFAGNEEKVELLDEIVTKKAGFAHKFFISGQTYSRQQDVHLIFALAAIGSAVKKICTDIRVLQAMGELLEPFEKDQIGSSAMPYKKNPMKSERCCSLARKLIHMPQAHAVIRTTALEAKKRQATEPVHMEDILRDKFFDSVRDRVMALVNEPISFTGRCVSQTIRFLTEELRPSYSSVFRF
;
A
#
# COMPACT_ATOMS: atom_id res chain seq x y z
N MET A 1 2.90 5.97 -16.90
CA MET A 1 2.46 4.97 -17.91
C MET A 1 2.94 5.40 -19.29
N ARG A 2 3.13 4.46 -20.20
CA ARG A 2 3.52 4.71 -21.59
C ARG A 2 2.35 4.45 -22.54
N PHE A 3 2.24 5.28 -23.56
CA PHE A 3 1.28 5.13 -24.65
C PHE A 3 1.77 4.13 -25.69
N ARG A 4 0.88 3.37 -26.34
CA ARG A 4 1.26 2.48 -27.45
C ARG A 4 1.74 3.28 -28.66
N GLY A 5 1.02 4.32 -29.03
CA GLY A 5 1.23 5.02 -30.29
C GLY A 5 0.68 4.26 -31.51
N ILE A 6 1.12 4.69 -32.69
CA ILE A 6 0.74 4.11 -33.99
C ILE A 6 1.76 3.04 -34.42
N LYS A 7 1.54 1.79 -34.00
CA LYS A 7 2.51 0.69 -34.19
C LYS A 7 2.16 -0.32 -35.28
N GLY A 8 1.02 -0.15 -35.95
CA GLY A 8 0.52 -1.09 -36.95
C GLY A 8 0.03 -2.41 -36.35
N ALA A 9 -0.31 -3.39 -37.20
CA ALA A 9 -0.92 -4.65 -36.76
C ALA A 9 0.06 -5.54 -35.98
N THR A 10 1.33 -5.56 -36.35
CA THR A 10 2.35 -6.45 -35.75
C THR A 10 3.45 -5.70 -35.01
N GLY A 11 3.40 -4.36 -34.96
CA GLY A 11 4.41 -3.54 -34.28
C GLY A 11 5.43 -2.86 -35.20
N THR A 12 5.45 -3.22 -36.49
CA THR A 12 6.47 -2.78 -37.46
C THR A 12 6.18 -1.45 -38.15
N GLN A 13 4.97 -0.90 -37.97
CA GLN A 13 4.53 0.35 -38.63
C GLN A 13 4.50 0.32 -40.17
N ASP A 14 4.61 -0.85 -40.80
CA ASP A 14 4.73 -1.02 -42.25
C ASP A 14 3.61 -0.33 -43.07
N SER A 15 2.37 -0.40 -42.58
CA SER A 15 1.24 0.29 -43.21
C SER A 15 1.41 1.82 -43.24
N PHE A 16 1.99 2.40 -42.19
CA PHE A 16 2.27 3.85 -42.13
C PHE A 16 3.47 4.21 -42.97
N LEU A 17 4.48 3.34 -43.00
CA LEU A 17 5.65 3.52 -43.86
C LEU A 17 5.26 3.52 -45.35
N THR A 18 4.38 2.59 -45.75
CA THR A 18 3.80 2.54 -47.10
C THR A 18 3.01 3.81 -47.41
N LEU A 19 2.16 4.27 -46.47
CA LEU A 19 1.38 5.50 -46.62
C LEU A 19 2.26 6.74 -46.83
N PHE A 20 3.43 6.78 -46.20
CA PHE A 20 4.41 7.86 -46.35
C PHE A 20 5.50 7.57 -47.38
N ALA A 21 5.26 6.63 -48.30
CA ALA A 21 6.16 6.29 -49.41
C ALA A 21 7.61 5.98 -48.95
N GLY A 22 7.76 5.25 -47.85
CA GLY A 22 9.05 4.86 -47.30
C GLY A 22 9.72 5.90 -46.39
N ASN A 23 9.06 7.02 -46.08
CA ASN A 23 9.63 8.04 -45.20
C ASN A 23 9.42 7.69 -43.71
N GLU A 24 10.46 7.15 -43.06
CA GLU A 24 10.45 6.79 -41.64
C GLU A 24 10.32 7.99 -40.70
N GLU A 25 10.93 9.14 -41.04
CA GLU A 25 10.86 10.36 -40.21
C GLU A 25 9.42 10.84 -40.03
N LYS A 26 8.61 10.78 -41.09
CA LYS A 26 7.19 11.12 -41.04
C LYS A 26 6.39 10.14 -40.18
N VAL A 27 6.75 8.85 -40.18
CA VAL A 27 6.12 7.83 -39.32
C VAL A 27 6.42 8.13 -37.85
N GLU A 28 7.67 8.43 -37.51
CA GLU A 28 8.08 8.74 -36.15
C GLU A 28 7.45 10.05 -35.64
N LEU A 29 7.43 11.07 -36.50
CA LEU A 29 6.77 12.35 -36.21
C LEU A 29 5.26 12.17 -35.98
N LEU A 30 4.59 11.36 -36.81
CA LEU A 30 3.16 11.07 -36.60
C LEU A 30 2.94 10.39 -35.24
N ASP A 31 3.79 9.43 -34.88
CA ASP A 31 3.69 8.73 -33.60
C ASP A 31 3.91 9.65 -32.40
N GLU A 32 4.85 10.61 -32.50
CA GLU A 32 5.05 11.65 -31.50
C GLU A 32 3.85 12.60 -31.39
N ILE A 33 3.33 13.09 -32.51
CA ILE A 33 2.17 14.00 -32.54
C ILE A 33 0.95 13.34 -31.89
N VAL A 34 0.66 12.08 -32.24
CA VAL A 34 -0.48 11.34 -31.67
C VAL A 34 -0.26 11.10 -30.18
N THR A 35 0.95 10.75 -29.76
CA THR A 35 1.29 10.57 -28.34
C THR A 35 1.05 11.85 -27.53
N LYS A 36 1.52 12.99 -28.05
CA LYS A 36 1.34 14.30 -27.41
C LYS A 36 -0.13 14.72 -27.38
N LYS A 37 -0.87 14.53 -28.47
CA LYS A 37 -2.32 14.81 -28.54
C LYS A 37 -3.13 13.93 -27.59
N ALA A 38 -2.68 12.70 -27.32
CA ALA A 38 -3.28 11.82 -26.32
C ALA A 38 -2.91 12.19 -24.87
N GLY A 39 -2.06 13.21 -24.66
CA GLY A 39 -1.67 13.67 -23.32
C GLY A 39 -0.61 12.81 -22.63
N PHE A 40 0.09 11.93 -23.36
CA PHE A 40 1.14 11.09 -22.80
C PHE A 40 2.51 11.73 -22.99
N ALA A 41 3.32 11.75 -21.93
CA ALA A 41 4.72 12.19 -21.99
C ALA A 41 5.65 11.12 -22.58
N HIS A 42 5.23 9.85 -22.56
CA HIS A 42 6.07 8.71 -22.97
C HIS A 42 5.27 7.73 -23.83
N LYS A 43 5.95 7.15 -24.83
CA LYS A 43 5.43 6.09 -25.69
C LYS A 43 6.31 4.85 -25.64
N PHE A 44 5.77 3.71 -26.08
CA PHE A 44 6.57 2.54 -26.41
C PHE A 44 7.22 2.75 -27.79
N PHE A 45 8.52 2.46 -27.90
CA PHE A 45 9.18 2.32 -29.20
C PHE A 45 8.99 0.90 -29.74
N ILE A 46 9.17 -0.09 -28.87
CA ILE A 46 8.98 -1.51 -29.20
C ILE A 46 7.65 -2.01 -28.66
N SER A 47 6.79 -2.53 -29.53
CA SER A 47 5.57 -3.25 -29.18
C SER A 47 5.20 -4.22 -30.29
N GLY A 48 4.35 -5.21 -30.01
CA GLY A 48 3.67 -5.97 -31.05
C GLY A 48 2.38 -5.26 -31.49
N GLN A 49 1.32 -6.02 -31.72
CA GLN A 49 -0.03 -5.48 -31.95
C GLN A 49 -0.49 -4.56 -30.80
N THR A 50 -0.15 -4.94 -29.57
CA THR A 50 -0.54 -4.23 -28.34
C THR A 50 0.70 -3.81 -27.55
N TYR A 51 0.51 -2.91 -26.59
CA TYR A 51 1.56 -2.56 -25.62
C TYR A 51 1.86 -3.75 -24.69
N SER A 52 3.04 -3.75 -24.06
CA SER A 52 3.41 -4.83 -23.14
C SER A 52 2.46 -4.90 -21.94
N ARG A 53 1.84 -6.07 -21.73
CA ARG A 53 0.96 -6.36 -20.58
C ARG A 53 1.70 -6.34 -19.25
N GLN A 54 3.03 -6.32 -19.26
CA GLN A 54 3.83 -6.06 -18.06
C GLN A 54 3.48 -4.69 -17.42
N GLN A 55 3.09 -3.69 -18.23
CA GLN A 55 2.60 -2.42 -17.70
C GLN A 55 1.32 -2.59 -16.86
N ASP A 56 0.41 -3.47 -17.28
CA ASP A 56 -0.83 -3.78 -16.54
C ASP A 56 -0.51 -4.53 -15.24
N VAL A 57 0.48 -5.44 -15.27
CA VAL A 57 0.98 -6.13 -14.07
C VAL A 57 1.53 -5.15 -13.05
N HIS A 58 2.35 -4.18 -13.47
CA HIS A 58 2.88 -3.15 -12.57
C HIS A 58 1.76 -2.31 -11.95
N LEU A 59 0.74 -1.95 -12.72
CA LEU A 59 -0.44 -1.22 -12.24
C LEU A 59 -1.20 -2.03 -11.18
N ILE A 60 -1.51 -3.30 -11.48
CA ILE A 60 -2.23 -4.20 -10.56
C ILE A 60 -1.43 -4.40 -9.27
N PHE A 61 -0.11 -4.54 -9.37
CA PHE A 61 0.75 -4.72 -8.20
C PHE A 61 0.79 -3.46 -7.31
N ALA A 62 0.86 -2.27 -7.89
CA ALA A 62 0.76 -1.02 -7.14
C ALA A 62 -0.58 -0.92 -6.37
N LEU A 63 -1.70 -1.29 -7.00
CA LEU A 63 -3.01 -1.33 -6.34
C LEU A 63 -3.08 -2.39 -5.23
N ALA A 64 -2.44 -3.54 -5.41
CA ALA A 64 -2.39 -4.58 -4.39
C ALA A 64 -1.52 -4.17 -3.18
N ALA A 65 -0.43 -3.43 -3.41
CA ALA A 65 0.38 -2.86 -2.33
C ALA A 65 -0.44 -1.85 -1.50
N ILE A 66 -1.21 -0.97 -2.15
CA ILE A 66 -2.15 -0.07 -1.48
C ILE A 66 -3.18 -0.88 -0.68
N GLY A 67 -3.79 -1.90 -1.29
CA GLY A 67 -4.71 -2.79 -0.59
C GLY A 67 -4.09 -3.42 0.65
N SER A 68 -2.84 -3.88 0.57
CA SER A 68 -2.13 -4.51 1.69
C SER A 68 -1.94 -3.54 2.86
N ALA A 69 -1.49 -2.31 2.58
CA ALA A 69 -1.34 -1.26 3.58
C ALA A 69 -2.69 -0.89 4.23
N VAL A 70 -3.71 -0.63 3.41
CA VAL A 70 -5.07 -0.29 3.89
C VAL A 70 -5.64 -1.41 4.76
N LYS A 71 -5.53 -2.67 4.35
CA LYS A 71 -6.04 -3.80 5.12
C LYS A 71 -5.37 -3.90 6.49
N LYS A 72 -4.06 -3.66 6.59
CA LYS A 72 -3.34 -3.68 7.87
C LYS A 72 -3.82 -2.56 8.78
N ILE A 73 -3.82 -1.32 8.29
CA ILE A 73 -4.25 -0.14 9.05
C ILE A 73 -5.70 -0.30 9.54
N CYS A 74 -6.63 -0.67 8.65
CA CYS A 74 -8.04 -0.84 9.02
C CYS A 74 -8.27 -2.05 9.93
N THR A 75 -7.41 -3.08 9.90
CA THR A 75 -7.49 -4.18 10.86
C THR A 75 -7.05 -3.73 12.25
N ASP A 76 -5.96 -2.96 12.35
CA ASP A 76 -5.52 -2.39 13.63
C ASP A 76 -6.60 -1.48 14.22
N ILE A 77 -7.21 -0.60 13.42
CA ILE A 77 -8.32 0.27 13.85
C ILE A 77 -9.48 -0.57 14.43
N ARG A 78 -9.85 -1.68 13.79
CA ARG A 78 -10.92 -2.56 14.28
C ARG A 78 -10.57 -3.20 15.62
N VAL A 79 -9.31 -3.60 15.81
CA VAL A 79 -8.83 -4.19 17.07
C VAL A 79 -8.80 -3.13 18.17
N LEU A 80 -8.23 -1.95 17.91
CA LEU A 80 -8.19 -0.83 18.85
C LEU A 80 -9.60 -0.37 19.25
N GLN A 81 -10.55 -0.38 18.31
CA GLN A 81 -11.95 -0.08 18.63
C GLN A 81 -12.63 -1.17 19.46
N ALA A 82 -12.28 -2.44 19.25
CA ALA A 82 -12.75 -3.52 20.12
C ALA A 82 -12.16 -3.41 21.54
N MET A 83 -10.95 -2.87 21.68
CA MET A 83 -10.30 -2.59 22.97
C MET A 83 -10.80 -1.28 23.62
N GLY A 84 -11.59 -0.47 22.90
CA GLY A 84 -12.10 0.81 23.38
C GLY A 84 -11.08 1.96 23.36
N GLU A 85 -9.92 1.77 22.73
CA GLU A 85 -8.85 2.78 22.66
C GLU A 85 -9.06 3.81 21.54
N LEU A 86 -9.82 3.44 20.52
CA LEU A 86 -10.10 4.29 19.36
C LEU A 86 -11.55 4.12 18.90
N LEU A 87 -12.12 5.16 18.30
CA LEU A 87 -13.41 5.08 17.60
C LEU A 87 -13.27 5.67 16.21
N GLU A 88 -13.68 4.93 15.19
CA GLU A 88 -13.83 5.51 13.85
C GLU A 88 -14.95 6.57 13.83
N PRO A 89 -14.91 7.54 12.89
CA PRO A 89 -15.95 8.56 12.80
C PRO A 89 -17.35 7.96 12.67
N PHE A 90 -18.26 8.44 13.52
CA PHE A 90 -19.65 8.00 13.58
C PHE A 90 -20.55 9.18 13.22
N GLU A 91 -21.29 9.08 12.11
CA GLU A 91 -22.17 10.17 11.66
C GLU A 91 -23.34 10.34 12.63
N LYS A 92 -23.90 11.57 12.69
CA LYS A 92 -25.02 11.89 13.59
C LYS A 92 -26.23 10.95 13.41
N ASP A 93 -26.51 10.58 12.17
CA ASP A 93 -27.67 9.75 11.82
C ASP A 93 -27.30 8.27 11.59
N GLN A 94 -26.06 7.87 11.91
CA GLN A 94 -25.60 6.50 11.69
C GLN A 94 -26.22 5.54 12.71
N ILE A 95 -26.95 4.53 12.24
CA ILE A 95 -27.44 3.45 13.08
C ILE A 95 -26.34 2.39 13.21
N GLY A 96 -25.85 2.16 14.42
CA GLY A 96 -24.79 1.19 14.70
C GLY A 96 -25.29 -0.25 14.74
N SER A 97 -26.30 -0.53 15.58
CA SER A 97 -27.01 -1.80 15.65
C SER A 97 -28.49 -1.54 15.91
N SER A 98 -29.36 -2.25 15.20
CA SER A 98 -30.82 -2.17 15.38
C SER A 98 -31.29 -2.64 16.77
N ALA A 99 -30.50 -3.47 17.45
CA ALA A 99 -30.84 -4.04 18.76
C ALA A 99 -30.07 -3.40 19.93
N MET A 100 -28.96 -2.72 19.66
CA MET A 100 -28.07 -2.16 20.71
C MET A 100 -27.68 -0.72 20.37
N PRO A 101 -28.39 0.29 20.91
CA PRO A 101 -28.17 1.70 20.60
C PRO A 101 -26.77 2.22 20.93
N TYR A 102 -26.13 1.65 21.96
CA TYR A 102 -24.78 2.04 22.38
C TYR A 102 -23.66 1.38 21.56
N LYS A 103 -23.97 0.34 20.76
CA LYS A 103 -22.97 -0.44 20.04
C LYS A 103 -22.54 0.27 18.76
N LYS A 104 -21.29 0.73 18.73
CA LYS A 104 -20.66 1.35 17.55
C LYS A 104 -19.73 0.36 16.85
N ASN A 105 -20.15 -0.14 15.69
CA ASN A 105 -19.36 -1.07 14.87
C ASN A 105 -18.38 -0.30 13.95
N PRO A 106 -17.15 -0.80 13.73
CA PRO A 106 -16.18 -0.19 12.82
C PRO A 106 -16.48 -0.51 11.35
N MET A 107 -17.69 -0.18 10.88
CA MET A 107 -18.23 -0.55 9.57
C MET A 107 -17.41 0.03 8.40
N LYS A 108 -16.88 1.25 8.54
CA LYS A 108 -16.07 1.88 7.49
C LYS A 108 -14.76 1.10 7.34
N SER A 109 -14.09 0.81 8.44
CA SER A 109 -12.85 0.01 8.46
C SER A 109 -13.06 -1.42 7.95
N GLU A 110 -14.21 -2.04 8.24
CA GLU A 110 -14.59 -3.35 7.70
C GLU A 110 -14.77 -3.33 6.18
N ARG A 111 -15.47 -2.32 5.66
CA ARG A 111 -15.62 -2.12 4.21
C ARG A 111 -14.26 -1.91 3.54
N CYS A 112 -13.40 -1.09 4.12
CA CYS A 112 -12.03 -0.88 3.64
C CYS A 112 -11.26 -2.21 3.58
N CYS A 113 -11.29 -3.04 4.63
CA CYS A 113 -10.66 -4.36 4.61
C CYS A 113 -11.24 -5.29 3.54
N SER A 114 -12.55 -5.23 3.27
CA SER A 114 -13.19 -6.03 2.22
C SER A 114 -12.74 -5.63 0.81
N LEU A 115 -12.75 -4.33 0.50
CA LEU A 115 -12.27 -3.81 -0.79
C LEU A 115 -10.77 -4.05 -0.96
N ALA A 116 -9.98 -3.79 0.08
CA ALA A 116 -8.56 -4.06 0.11
C ALA A 116 -8.24 -5.54 -0.14
N ARG A 117 -9.04 -6.47 0.42
CA ARG A 117 -8.91 -7.90 0.14
C ARG A 117 -9.03 -8.17 -1.37
N LYS A 118 -10.02 -7.58 -2.04
CA LYS A 118 -10.16 -7.72 -3.51
C LYS A 118 -8.89 -7.24 -4.23
N LEU A 119 -8.37 -6.06 -3.89
CA LEU A 119 -7.15 -5.52 -4.51
C LEU A 119 -5.93 -6.42 -4.30
N ILE A 120 -5.72 -6.92 -3.07
CA ILE A 120 -4.63 -7.86 -2.74
C ILE A 120 -4.74 -9.16 -3.56
N HIS A 121 -5.95 -9.56 -3.93
CA HIS A 121 -6.22 -10.78 -4.66
C HIS A 121 -6.19 -10.58 -6.18
N MET A 122 -6.15 -9.34 -6.70
CA MET A 122 -6.05 -9.08 -8.14
C MET A 122 -4.74 -9.59 -8.78
N PRO A 123 -3.56 -9.52 -8.12
CA PRO A 123 -2.35 -10.14 -8.63
C PRO A 123 -2.36 -11.69 -8.65
N GLN A 124 -3.45 -12.37 -8.25
CA GLN A 124 -3.43 -13.81 -7.98
C GLN A 124 -3.26 -14.75 -9.18
N ALA A 125 -3.17 -14.25 -10.41
CA ALA A 125 -2.56 -15.05 -11.49
C ALA A 125 -1.05 -15.33 -11.24
N HIS A 126 -0.40 -14.60 -10.33
CA HIS A 126 1.01 -14.77 -9.92
C HIS A 126 1.16 -15.52 -8.56
N ALA A 127 0.06 -15.83 -7.87
CA ALA A 127 0.04 -16.37 -6.50
C ALA A 127 0.10 -17.91 -6.41
N VAL A 128 0.39 -18.61 -7.51
CA VAL A 128 0.92 -19.99 -7.48
C VAL A 128 2.30 -20.02 -6.80
N ILE A 129 3.03 -18.89 -6.81
CA ILE A 129 4.32 -18.72 -6.11
C ILE A 129 4.15 -18.62 -4.57
N ARG A 130 2.97 -18.21 -4.07
CA ARG A 130 2.65 -18.17 -2.63
C ARG A 130 2.43 -19.57 -2.06
N THR A 131 1.91 -20.50 -2.86
CA THR A 131 1.75 -21.92 -2.50
C THR A 131 3.11 -22.57 -2.18
N THR A 132 4.15 -22.23 -2.94
CA THR A 132 5.53 -22.71 -2.74
C THR A 132 6.21 -22.12 -1.48
N ALA A 133 5.88 -20.88 -1.10
CA ALA A 133 6.42 -20.25 0.12
C ALA A 133 5.73 -20.72 1.43
N LEU A 134 4.48 -21.19 1.36
CA LEU A 134 3.75 -21.79 2.50
C LEU A 134 4.28 -23.18 2.89
N GLU A 135 4.89 -23.91 1.95
CA GLU A 135 5.60 -25.17 2.25
C GLU A 135 6.85 -24.93 3.10
N ALA A 136 7.55 -23.80 2.91
CA ALA A 136 8.71 -23.40 3.71
C ALA A 136 8.36 -22.98 5.15
N LYS A 137 7.13 -22.49 5.40
CA LYS A 137 6.65 -22.12 6.75
C LYS A 137 6.42 -23.34 7.66
N LYS A 138 6.34 -24.56 7.12
CA LYS A 138 6.21 -25.80 7.91
C LYS A 138 7.49 -26.19 8.70
N ARG A 139 8.53 -25.36 8.72
CA ARG A 139 9.82 -25.61 9.39
C ARG A 139 10.11 -24.72 10.61
N GLN A 140 9.09 -24.17 11.27
CA GLN A 140 9.26 -23.51 12.56
C GLN A 140 8.39 -24.15 13.64
N ALA A 141 8.95 -25.20 14.24
CA ALA A 141 8.72 -25.68 15.60
C ALA A 141 10.14 -26.08 16.05
N THR A 142 10.73 -25.58 17.13
CA THR A 142 10.30 -25.42 18.52
C THR A 142 11.28 -24.44 19.19
N GLU A 143 10.88 -23.47 20.02
CA GLU A 143 10.75 -23.62 21.47
C GLU A 143 10.04 -22.40 22.11
N PRO A 144 9.36 -22.55 23.25
CA PRO A 144 8.78 -21.45 24.02
C PRO A 144 9.77 -20.83 25.02
N VAL A 145 9.63 -19.54 25.30
CA VAL A 145 10.35 -18.83 26.37
C VAL A 145 9.39 -18.62 27.54
N HIS A 146 9.81 -19.01 28.75
CA HIS A 146 9.06 -18.87 29.99
C HIS A 146 9.48 -17.63 30.79
N MET A 147 8.54 -17.07 31.56
CA MET A 147 8.64 -15.73 32.17
C MET A 147 8.95 -15.75 33.67
N GLU A 148 9.26 -16.92 34.25
CA GLU A 148 9.52 -17.09 35.67
C GLU A 148 10.99 -16.87 36.10
N ASP A 149 11.94 -16.67 35.19
CA ASP A 149 13.38 -16.50 35.53
C ASP A 149 13.82 -15.04 35.75
N ILE A 150 12.94 -14.06 35.56
CA ILE A 150 13.30 -12.62 35.59
C ILE A 150 13.00 -11.97 36.96
N LEU A 151 12.17 -12.57 37.79
CA LEU A 151 11.49 -11.88 38.90
C LEU A 151 12.03 -12.15 40.31
N ARG A 152 13.31 -12.51 40.47
CA ARG A 152 13.89 -12.69 41.82
C ARG A 152 15.25 -12.01 42.09
N ASP A 153 15.67 -11.05 41.27
CA ASP A 153 16.98 -10.42 41.41
C ASP A 153 16.94 -9.06 42.16
N LYS A 154 17.88 -8.86 43.10
CA LYS A 154 18.20 -7.57 43.75
C LYS A 154 18.87 -6.56 42.80
N PHE A 155 19.22 -6.99 41.58
CA PHE A 155 19.84 -6.21 40.51
C PHE A 155 19.10 -4.90 40.17
N PHE A 156 17.77 -4.88 40.30
CA PHE A 156 16.95 -3.74 39.93
C PHE A 156 16.97 -2.57 40.93
N ASP A 157 17.61 -2.72 42.09
CA ASP A 157 17.71 -1.64 43.09
C ASP A 157 18.39 -0.39 42.51
N SER A 158 19.33 -0.56 41.58
CA SER A 158 20.04 0.54 40.91
C SER A 158 19.23 1.27 39.82
N VAL A 159 18.14 0.66 39.32
CA VAL A 159 17.29 1.23 38.24
C VAL A 159 15.86 1.52 38.69
N ARG A 160 15.52 1.19 39.94
CA ARG A 160 14.19 1.36 40.54
C ARG A 160 13.69 2.79 40.41
N ASP A 161 14.51 3.78 40.75
CA ASP A 161 14.12 5.19 40.66
C ASP A 161 13.85 5.62 39.22
N ARG A 162 14.60 5.06 38.26
CA ARG A 162 14.40 5.32 36.83
C ARG A 162 13.13 4.65 36.30
N VAL A 163 12.81 3.45 36.76
CA VAL A 163 11.55 2.75 36.44
C VAL A 163 10.36 3.52 37.03
N MET A 164 10.45 3.98 38.29
CA MET A 164 9.39 4.78 38.93
C MET A 164 9.21 6.14 38.25
N ALA A 165 10.28 6.80 37.81
CA ALA A 165 10.20 8.03 37.02
C ALA A 165 9.48 7.80 35.68
N LEU A 166 9.77 6.69 34.98
CA LEU A 166 9.09 6.32 33.73
C LEU A 166 7.60 5.99 33.93
N VAL A 167 7.24 5.39 35.06
CA VAL A 167 5.83 5.09 35.44
C VAL A 167 5.07 6.38 35.76
N ASN A 168 5.71 7.34 36.44
CA ASN A 168 5.11 8.62 36.77
C ASN A 168 5.00 9.57 35.56
N GLU A 169 5.88 9.41 34.56
CA GLU A 169 5.83 10.14 33.29
C GLU A 169 5.77 9.18 32.09
N PRO A 170 4.61 8.56 31.78
CA PRO A 170 4.49 7.54 30.73
C PRO A 170 5.00 7.98 29.34
N ILE A 171 4.97 9.28 29.05
CA ILE A 171 5.50 9.83 27.79
C ILE A 171 7.00 9.58 27.63
N SER A 172 7.77 9.57 28.72
CA SER A 172 9.21 9.29 28.73
C SER A 172 9.52 7.81 28.40
N PHE A 173 8.53 6.92 28.52
CA PHE A 173 8.62 5.51 28.13
C PHE A 173 8.41 5.28 26.63
N THR A 174 7.97 6.30 25.89
CA THR A 174 7.74 6.21 24.43
C THR A 174 9.02 6.43 23.60
N GLY A 175 10.18 6.60 24.26
CA GLY A 175 11.48 6.72 23.62
C GLY A 175 11.53 7.88 22.62
N ARG A 176 11.72 7.58 21.32
CA ARG A 176 11.84 8.58 20.24
C ARG A 176 10.57 8.75 19.41
N CYS A 177 9.42 8.23 19.85
CA CYS A 177 8.18 8.28 19.07
C CYS A 177 7.86 9.70 18.56
N VAL A 178 7.92 10.71 19.44
CA VAL A 178 7.59 12.10 19.07
C VAL A 178 8.49 12.64 17.95
N SER A 179 9.81 12.55 18.09
CA SER A 179 10.74 13.08 17.10
C SER A 179 10.71 12.31 15.78
N GLN A 180 10.52 10.99 15.84
CA GLN A 180 10.37 10.14 14.65
C GLN A 180 9.09 10.46 13.88
N THR A 181 7.96 10.65 14.57
CA THR A 181 6.69 11.03 13.95
C THR A 181 6.80 12.39 13.28
N ILE A 182 7.33 13.41 13.97
CA ILE A 182 7.47 14.75 13.39
C ILE A 182 8.36 14.69 12.14
N ARG A 183 9.55 14.09 12.24
CA ARG A 183 10.49 13.98 11.12
C ARG A 183 9.87 13.30 9.91
N PHE A 184 9.21 12.15 10.11
CA PHE A 184 8.54 11.45 9.01
C PHE A 184 7.44 12.29 8.37
N LEU A 185 6.61 12.98 9.18
CA LEU A 185 5.55 13.82 8.65
C LEU A 185 6.09 15.00 7.84
N THR A 186 7.16 15.65 8.31
CA THR A 186 7.71 16.87 7.70
C THR A 186 8.61 16.59 6.51
N GLU A 187 9.48 15.58 6.60
CA GLU A 187 10.55 15.35 5.64
C GLU A 187 10.17 14.32 4.56
N GLU A 188 9.29 13.37 4.88
CA GLU A 188 8.96 12.27 3.97
C GLU A 188 7.51 12.35 3.46
N LEU A 189 6.54 12.35 4.38
CA LEU A 189 5.13 12.16 4.03
C LEU A 189 4.54 13.39 3.30
N ARG A 190 4.66 14.60 3.87
CA ARG A 190 4.10 15.81 3.27
C ARG A 190 4.72 16.14 1.90
N PRO A 191 6.06 16.11 1.72
CA PRO A 191 6.65 16.34 0.41
C PRO A 191 6.14 15.36 -0.65
N SER A 192 5.95 14.09 -0.28
CA SER A 192 5.57 13.02 -1.20
C SER A 192 4.19 13.19 -1.88
N TYR A 193 3.24 13.88 -1.25
CA TYR A 193 1.90 14.09 -1.83
C TYR A 193 1.55 15.56 -2.10
N SER A 194 2.44 16.50 -1.78
CA SER A 194 2.22 17.94 -1.94
C SER A 194 1.87 18.36 -3.38
N SER A 195 2.38 17.63 -4.38
CA SER A 195 2.08 17.85 -5.80
C SER A 195 0.67 17.37 -6.20
N VAL A 196 0.09 16.46 -5.42
CA VAL A 196 -1.21 15.83 -5.70
C VAL A 196 -2.34 16.52 -4.94
N PHE A 197 -2.10 16.89 -3.68
CA PHE A 197 -3.08 17.60 -2.85
C PHE A 197 -2.62 19.03 -2.62
N ARG A 198 -3.24 19.98 -3.34
CA ARG A 198 -3.15 21.39 -2.99
C ARG A 198 -4.12 21.64 -1.84
N PHE A 199 -3.58 21.68 -0.62
CA PHE A 199 -4.29 22.22 0.54
C PHE A 199 -4.20 23.74 0.54
#